data_AF-A0A2S2PH13-F1
#
_entry.id   AF-A0A2S2PH13-F1
#
_cell.length_a   1.000
_cell.length_b   1.000
_cell.length_c   1.000
_cell.angle_alpha   90.00
_cell.angle_beta   90.00
_cell.angle_gamma   90.00
#
_symmetry.space_group_name_H-M   'P 1'
#
loop_
_entity.id
_entity.type
_entity.pdbx_description
1 polymer ?
#
loop_
_entity_poly.entity_id
_entity_poly.type
_entity_poly.pdbx_seq_one_letter_code
_entity_poly.pdbx_strand_id
1 'polypeptide(L)'
;MTEMETTSIDASQSASGEEQYTKSNCVNDEQEIIDKSSDVYQRTTWDKLHTSIVYLLCKVNGINIGTVKKELLKQNLIRGKHLFCDFIIQAQLSSSSNDTHVYATLVAVINLVFPEIGELLLNKIIMKFQIAFFQNEQSDALASVAFIGHLINHCVADEELAIELLTLLFETPSMFSVEIAIELLEICSKRVSAVFKMRLNEIF
;
A
#
# COMPACT_ATOMS: atom_id res chain seq x y z
N MET A 1 44.96 -41.91 10.98
CA MET A 1 45.84 -42.54 11.99
C MET A 1 46.42 -41.37 12.78
N THR A 2 45.91 -40.97 13.93
CA THR A 2 45.42 -41.74 15.08
C THR A 2 44.58 -40.79 15.96
N GLU A 3 43.49 -41.29 16.56
CA GLU A 3 42.69 -40.59 17.58
C GLU A 3 43.45 -40.48 18.92
N MET A 4 43.19 -39.42 19.69
CA MET A 4 42.78 -39.54 21.11
C MET A 4 42.40 -38.17 21.71
N GLU A 5 41.18 -38.13 22.25
CA GLU A 5 40.61 -37.05 23.06
C GLU A 5 41.29 -36.89 24.43
N THR A 6 41.13 -35.71 25.02
CA THR A 6 40.48 -35.42 26.33
C THR A 6 40.91 -34.01 26.75
N THR A 7 40.03 -33.07 27.05
CA THR A 7 39.33 -32.96 28.34
C THR A 7 38.36 -31.77 28.33
N SER A 8 37.37 -31.90 29.20
CA SER A 8 36.08 -31.25 29.37
C SER A 8 36.09 -29.79 29.86
N ILE A 9 34.91 -29.13 29.77
CA ILE A 9 34.23 -28.14 30.66
C ILE A 9 33.27 -27.33 29.75
N ASP A 10 31.99 -27.01 30.00
CA ASP A 10 30.93 -27.42 30.92
C ASP A 10 29.65 -26.66 30.44
N ALA A 11 28.47 -27.17 30.83
CA ALA A 11 27.17 -26.49 30.96
C ALA A 11 26.53 -25.73 29.77
N SER A 12 25.45 -26.30 29.21
CA SER A 12 24.06 -25.83 29.42
C SER A 12 23.11 -26.45 28.38
N GLN A 13 22.28 -27.39 28.85
CA GLN A 13 21.13 -27.91 28.11
C GLN A 13 20.05 -26.83 28.01
N SER A 14 19.53 -26.58 26.81
CA SER A 14 18.11 -26.26 26.64
C SER A 14 17.62 -26.98 25.39
N ALA A 15 16.87 -28.05 25.65
CA ALA A 15 16.17 -28.81 24.64
C ALA A 15 15.03 -27.93 24.08
N SER A 16 15.15 -27.50 22.82
CA SER A 16 14.01 -26.99 22.06
C SER A 16 13.14 -28.19 21.69
N GLY A 17 12.26 -28.55 22.63
CA GLY A 17 11.22 -29.55 22.45
C GLY A 17 10.24 -29.15 21.35
N GLU A 18 9.84 -30.15 20.60
CA GLU A 18 8.81 -30.18 19.58
C GLU A 18 7.53 -29.44 20.00
N GLU A 19 7.15 -28.38 19.28
CA GLU A 19 5.75 -27.94 19.28
C GLU A 19 5.01 -28.61 18.12
N GLN A 20 4.40 -29.73 18.47
CA GLN A 20 3.38 -30.40 17.69
C GLN A 20 2.20 -29.44 17.50
N TYR A 21 1.84 -29.17 16.24
CA TYR A 21 0.56 -28.56 15.87
C TYR A 21 -0.59 -29.48 16.32
N THR A 22 -0.99 -29.34 17.58
CA THR A 22 -2.19 -29.99 18.11
C THR A 22 -3.39 -29.22 17.59
N LYS A 23 -4.08 -29.87 16.66
CA LYS A 23 -5.42 -29.52 16.17
C LYS A 23 -6.33 -29.40 17.40
N SER A 24 -6.49 -28.17 17.88
CA SER A 24 -7.31 -27.89 19.05
C SER A 24 -8.78 -28.02 18.65
N ASN A 25 -9.48 -28.80 19.47
CA ASN A 25 -10.85 -29.27 19.31
C ASN A 25 -11.86 -28.20 18.89
N CYS A 26 -12.80 -28.61 18.04
CA CYS A 26 -14.07 -27.92 17.79
C CYS A 26 -14.77 -27.63 19.13
N VAL A 27 -14.88 -26.37 19.48
CA VAL A 27 -15.84 -25.90 20.48
C VAL A 27 -17.10 -25.49 19.72
N ASN A 28 -18.22 -26.00 20.20
CA ASN A 28 -19.55 -25.75 19.67
C ASN A 28 -19.92 -24.27 19.91
N ASP A 29 -20.01 -23.47 18.85
CA ASP A 29 -20.41 -22.06 18.98
C ASP A 29 -21.84 -21.85 18.48
N GLU A 30 -22.81 -22.45 19.17
CA GLU A 30 -24.19 -21.97 19.15
C GLU A 30 -24.35 -20.90 20.25
N GLN A 31 -24.18 -19.65 19.85
CA GLN A 31 -24.78 -18.46 20.48
C GLN A 31 -24.59 -18.32 22.00
N GLU A 32 -23.36 -18.44 22.50
CA GLU A 32 -23.02 -17.72 23.74
C GLU A 32 -23.11 -16.22 23.47
N ILE A 33 -23.58 -15.45 24.47
CA ILE A 33 -23.59 -13.99 24.43
C ILE A 33 -22.14 -13.52 24.32
N ILE A 34 -21.66 -13.36 23.09
CA ILE A 34 -20.28 -12.93 22.84
C ILE A 34 -20.16 -11.50 23.37
N ASP A 35 -19.45 -11.35 24.48
CA ASP A 35 -19.16 -10.05 25.06
C ASP A 35 -18.30 -9.24 24.07
N LYS A 36 -18.96 -8.32 23.36
CA LYS A 36 -18.33 -7.47 22.34
C LYS A 36 -17.30 -6.51 22.94
N SER A 37 -17.33 -6.28 24.25
CA SER A 37 -16.38 -5.42 24.94
C SER A 37 -15.10 -6.14 25.34
N SER A 38 -15.12 -7.49 25.42
CA SER A 38 -13.97 -8.31 25.76
C SER A 38 -12.80 -8.09 24.80
N ASP A 39 -11.60 -7.94 25.37
CA ASP A 39 -10.35 -7.77 24.63
C ASP A 39 -10.12 -8.94 23.64
N VAL A 40 -10.45 -10.17 24.05
CA VAL A 40 -10.32 -11.37 23.20
C VAL A 40 -11.23 -11.28 21.97
N TYR A 41 -12.46 -10.79 22.13
CA TYR A 41 -13.38 -10.60 21.01
C TYR A 41 -12.88 -9.52 20.06
N GLN A 42 -12.37 -8.40 20.59
CA GLN A 42 -11.86 -7.29 19.79
C GLN A 42 -10.62 -7.69 18.97
N ARG A 43 -9.69 -8.46 19.55
CA ARG A 43 -8.52 -9.02 18.85
C ARG A 43 -8.94 -10.00 17.77
N THR A 44 -9.78 -10.98 18.11
CA THR A 44 -10.27 -11.96 17.13
C THR A 44 -11.00 -11.29 15.96
N THR A 45 -11.81 -10.26 16.24
CA THR A 45 -12.50 -9.49 15.21
C THR A 45 -11.53 -8.65 14.37
N TRP A 46 -10.49 -8.09 14.98
CA TRP A 46 -9.43 -7.39 14.27
C TRP A 46 -8.64 -8.33 13.35
N ASP A 47 -8.24 -9.50 13.83
CA ASP A 47 -7.46 -10.47 13.05
C ASP A 47 -8.26 -10.99 11.85
N LYS A 48 -9.58 -11.20 12.03
CA LYS A 48 -10.51 -11.51 10.95
C LYS A 48 -10.60 -10.39 9.91
N LEU A 49 -10.74 -9.14 10.37
CA LEU A 49 -10.77 -7.97 9.49
C LEU A 49 -9.46 -7.85 8.71
N HIS A 50 -8.32 -7.96 9.40
CA HIS A 50 -6.99 -7.88 8.83
C HIS A 50 -6.79 -8.92 7.74
N THR A 51 -7.04 -10.19 8.07
CA THR A 51 -6.91 -11.31 7.14
C THR A 51 -7.83 -11.15 5.93
N SER A 52 -9.08 -10.71 6.15
CA SER A 52 -10.04 -10.51 5.07
C SER A 52 -9.61 -9.41 4.10
N ILE A 53 -9.20 -8.24 4.60
CA ILE A 53 -8.74 -7.14 3.77
C ILE A 53 -7.50 -7.55 2.98
N VAL A 54 -6.46 -8.07 3.64
CA VAL A 54 -5.21 -8.46 2.98
C VAL A 54 -5.47 -9.51 1.90
N TYR A 55 -6.27 -10.53 2.19
CA TYR A 55 -6.63 -11.55 1.22
C TYR A 55 -7.33 -10.98 -0.03
N LEU A 56 -8.25 -10.04 0.15
CA LEU A 56 -8.94 -9.39 -0.97
C LEU A 56 -7.97 -8.54 -1.81
N LEU A 57 -7.04 -7.83 -1.17
CA LEU A 57 -6.06 -7.00 -1.85
C LEU A 57 -5.01 -7.83 -2.61
N CYS A 58 -4.54 -8.95 -2.06
CA CYS A 58 -3.64 -9.87 -2.76
C CYS A 58 -4.25 -10.45 -4.05
N LYS A 59 -5.58 -10.52 -4.13
CA LYS A 59 -6.30 -11.12 -5.26
C LYS A 59 -6.74 -10.12 -6.31
N VAL A 60 -6.55 -8.82 -6.09
CA VAL A 60 -7.04 -7.81 -7.02
C VAL A 60 -6.31 -7.90 -8.36
N ASN A 61 -7.07 -7.80 -9.44
CA ASN A 61 -6.57 -7.72 -10.80
C ASN A 61 -7.55 -6.88 -11.65
N GLY A 62 -7.14 -6.42 -12.83
CA GLY A 62 -7.97 -5.57 -13.70
C GLY A 62 -9.33 -6.17 -14.08
N ILE A 63 -9.43 -7.51 -14.11
CA ILE A 63 -10.67 -8.22 -14.47
C ILE A 63 -11.65 -8.30 -13.27
N ASN A 64 -11.14 -8.48 -12.05
CA ASN A 64 -11.97 -8.82 -10.88
C ASN A 64 -12.21 -7.65 -9.92
N ILE A 65 -11.67 -6.46 -10.22
CA ILE A 65 -11.72 -5.27 -9.38
C ILE A 65 -13.13 -4.89 -8.91
N GLY A 66 -14.13 -5.05 -9.77
CA GLY A 66 -15.53 -4.77 -9.43
C GLY A 66 -16.10 -5.71 -8.36
N THR A 67 -15.67 -6.98 -8.36
CA THR A 67 -16.05 -7.97 -7.34
C THR A 67 -15.29 -7.72 -6.05
N VAL A 68 -13.97 -7.48 -6.13
CA VAL A 68 -13.12 -7.18 -4.98
C VAL A 68 -13.63 -5.92 -4.25
N LYS A 69 -13.98 -4.86 -4.99
CA LYS A 69 -14.62 -3.66 -4.42
C LYS A 69 -15.84 -4.02 -3.57
N LYS A 70 -16.78 -4.78 -4.12
CA LYS A 70 -18.03 -5.12 -3.43
C LYS A 70 -17.77 -5.87 -2.13
N GLU A 71 -16.82 -6.79 -2.11
CA GLU A 71 -16.44 -7.52 -0.90
C GLU A 71 -15.70 -6.64 0.11
N LEU A 72 -14.81 -5.75 -0.34
CA LEU A 72 -14.12 -4.79 0.52
C LEU A 72 -15.09 -3.83 1.20
N LEU A 73 -16.10 -3.33 0.49
CA LEU A 73 -17.11 -2.43 1.05
C LEU A 73 -18.01 -3.09 2.11
N LYS A 74 -18.07 -4.42 2.18
CA LYS A 74 -18.73 -5.15 3.28
C LYS A 74 -17.87 -5.19 4.54
N GLN A 75 -16.56 -4.96 4.42
CA GLN A 75 -15.63 -4.92 5.55
C GLN A 75 -15.62 -3.53 6.20
N ASN A 76 -15.20 -3.45 7.47
CA ASN A 76 -15.04 -2.18 8.16
C ASN A 76 -13.74 -1.49 7.72
N LEU A 77 -13.75 -0.89 6.53
CA LEU A 77 -12.60 -0.20 5.95
C LEU A 77 -12.19 1.05 6.72
N ILE A 78 -13.11 1.73 7.42
CA ILE A 78 -12.75 2.89 8.27
C ILE A 78 -11.83 2.44 9.40
N ARG A 79 -12.16 1.32 10.07
CA ARG A 79 -11.28 0.72 11.09
C ARG A 79 -9.98 0.21 10.47
N GLY A 80 -10.06 -0.39 9.27
CA GLY A 80 -8.92 -0.96 8.54
C GLY A 80 -8.16 0.00 7.61
N LYS A 81 -8.38 1.33 7.70
CA LYS A 81 -7.90 2.25 6.64
C LYS A 81 -6.39 2.29 6.49
N HIS A 82 -5.67 2.27 7.61
CA HIS A 82 -4.21 2.25 7.60
C HIS A 82 -3.70 0.94 6.99
N LEU A 83 -4.29 -0.20 7.36
CA LEU A 83 -3.95 -1.51 6.79
C LEU A 83 -4.14 -1.52 5.27
N PHE A 84 -5.27 -0.99 4.78
CA PHE A 84 -5.53 -0.87 3.35
C PHE A 84 -4.45 -0.02 2.67
N CYS A 85 -4.17 1.18 3.20
CA CYS A 85 -3.19 2.09 2.60
C CYS A 85 -1.77 1.49 2.61
N ASP A 86 -1.36 0.89 3.73
CA ASP A 86 -0.04 0.29 3.89
C ASP A 86 0.15 -0.88 2.93
N PHE A 87 -0.85 -1.75 2.82
CA PHE A 87 -0.79 -2.87 1.89
C PHE A 87 -0.71 -2.38 0.44
N ILE A 88 -1.55 -1.43 0.03
CA ILE A 88 -1.55 -0.91 -1.35
C ILE A 88 -0.19 -0.31 -1.71
N ILE A 89 0.38 0.52 -0.82
CA ILE A 89 1.68 1.15 -1.05
C ILE A 89 2.79 0.09 -1.08
N GLN A 90 2.78 -0.89 -0.18
CA GLN A 90 3.77 -1.99 -0.21
C GLN A 90 3.65 -2.83 -1.48
N ALA A 91 2.44 -3.15 -1.90
CA ALA A 91 2.18 -3.91 -3.11
C ALA A 91 2.66 -3.14 -4.35
N GLN A 92 2.36 -1.84 -4.44
CA GLN A 92 2.82 -1.00 -5.54
C GLN A 92 4.35 -0.86 -5.59
N LEU A 93 5.03 -0.75 -4.44
CA LEU A 93 6.50 -0.68 -4.42
C LEU A 93 7.16 -2.03 -4.76
N SER A 94 6.49 -3.14 -4.47
CA SER A 94 7.01 -4.49 -4.75
C SER A 94 6.67 -4.99 -6.16
N SER A 95 5.57 -4.49 -6.72
CA SER A 95 5.08 -4.88 -8.05
C SER A 95 5.79 -4.08 -9.15
N SER A 96 6.00 -4.73 -10.30
CA SER A 96 6.40 -4.02 -11.52
C SER A 96 5.34 -2.99 -11.91
N SER A 97 5.76 -1.87 -12.53
CA SER A 97 4.91 -0.73 -12.98
C SER A 97 3.59 -1.15 -13.65
N ASN A 98 3.57 -2.31 -14.32
CA ASN A 98 2.37 -2.86 -14.95
C ASN A 98 1.16 -3.07 -14.03
N ASP A 99 1.30 -3.29 -12.72
CA ASP A 99 0.13 -3.52 -11.84
C ASP A 99 -0.34 -2.26 -11.10
N THR A 100 0.46 -1.18 -11.13
CA THR A 100 0.20 0.06 -10.40
C THR A 100 -1.13 0.70 -10.78
N HIS A 101 -1.52 0.62 -12.05
CA HIS A 101 -2.80 1.14 -12.54
C HIS A 101 -4.02 0.40 -11.95
N VAL A 102 -3.90 -0.90 -11.66
CA VAL A 102 -4.97 -1.70 -11.02
C VAL A 102 -5.19 -1.21 -9.59
N TYR A 103 -4.11 -1.02 -8.85
CA TYR A 103 -4.18 -0.48 -7.49
C TYR A 103 -4.74 0.94 -7.48
N ALA A 104 -4.31 1.81 -8.39
CA ALA A 104 -4.85 3.16 -8.51
C ALA A 104 -6.35 3.17 -8.84
N THR A 105 -6.80 2.28 -9.73
CA THR A 105 -8.22 2.09 -10.03
C THR A 105 -8.99 1.66 -8.78
N LEU A 106 -8.43 0.74 -7.98
CA LEU A 106 -9.08 0.27 -6.75
C LEU A 106 -9.21 1.42 -5.74
N VAL A 107 -8.13 2.17 -5.54
CA VAL A 107 -8.12 3.35 -4.67
C VAL A 107 -9.16 4.36 -5.12
N ALA A 108 -9.24 4.66 -6.42
CA ALA A 108 -10.23 5.60 -6.94
C ALA A 108 -11.66 5.17 -6.67
N VAL A 109 -11.95 3.89 -6.86
CA VAL A 109 -13.27 3.34 -6.63
C VAL A 109 -13.64 3.31 -5.14
N ILE A 110 -12.66 3.15 -4.24
CA ILE A 110 -12.84 3.29 -2.79
C ILE A 110 -12.99 4.76 -2.38
N ASN A 111 -12.22 5.67 -3.00
CA ASN A 111 -12.26 7.12 -2.76
C ASN A 111 -13.65 7.72 -2.99
N LEU A 112 -14.40 7.19 -3.97
CA LEU A 112 -15.79 7.59 -4.22
C LEU A 112 -16.74 7.34 -3.02
N VAL A 113 -16.41 6.39 -2.14
CA VAL A 113 -17.23 6.04 -0.97
C VAL A 113 -16.61 6.57 0.32
N PHE A 114 -15.28 6.50 0.44
CA PHE A 114 -14.51 6.88 1.61
C PHE A 114 -13.35 7.81 1.22
N PRO A 115 -13.61 9.13 1.02
CA PRO A 115 -12.59 10.08 0.62
C PRO A 115 -11.41 10.16 1.60
N GLU A 116 -11.66 9.98 2.90
CA GLU A 116 -10.64 9.98 3.95
C GLU A 116 -9.57 8.88 3.76
N ILE A 117 -9.90 7.79 3.05
CA ILE A 117 -8.94 6.71 2.74
C ILE A 117 -8.06 7.13 1.57
N GLY A 118 -8.64 7.76 0.54
CA GLY A 118 -7.88 8.28 -0.59
C GLY A 118 -6.90 9.38 -0.16
N GLU A 119 -7.36 10.31 0.67
CA GLU A 119 -6.53 11.37 1.25
C GLU A 119 -5.39 10.79 2.11
N LEU A 120 -5.68 9.83 2.99
CA LEU A 120 -4.66 9.17 3.81
C LEU A 120 -3.60 8.47 2.97
N LEU A 121 -4.01 7.78 1.91
CA LEU A 121 -3.11 7.09 1.00
C LEU A 121 -2.25 8.08 0.23
N LEU A 122 -2.83 9.17 -0.28
CA LEU A 122 -2.13 10.21 -1.02
C LEU A 122 -1.05 10.87 -0.14
N ASN A 123 -1.40 11.25 1.09
CA ASN A 123 -0.43 11.82 2.04
C ASN A 123 0.72 10.85 2.32
N LYS A 124 0.44 9.55 2.49
CA LYS A 124 1.47 8.54 2.72
C LYS A 124 2.40 8.37 1.52
N ILE A 125 1.88 8.31 0.28
CA ILE A 125 2.74 8.11 -0.90
C ILE A 125 3.57 9.36 -1.22
N ILE A 126 3.04 10.57 -0.99
CA ILE A 126 3.81 11.81 -1.13
C ILE A 126 4.98 11.83 -0.14
N MET A 127 4.74 11.48 1.13
CA MET A 127 5.80 11.37 2.12
C MET A 127 6.86 10.35 1.74
N LYS A 128 6.45 9.17 1.23
CA LYS A 128 7.39 8.17 0.73
C LYS A 128 8.22 8.67 -0.45
N PHE A 129 7.58 9.33 -1.41
CA PHE A 129 8.27 9.94 -2.54
C PHE A 129 9.32 10.97 -2.06
N GLN A 130 8.95 11.87 -1.14
CA GLN A 130 9.87 12.88 -0.62
C GLN A 130 11.08 12.23 0.05
N ILE A 131 10.86 11.24 0.93
CA ILE A 131 11.94 10.52 1.61
C ILE A 131 12.86 9.85 0.58
N ALA A 132 12.31 9.10 -0.37
CA ALA A 132 13.09 8.41 -1.40
C ALA A 132 13.85 9.40 -2.30
N PHE A 133 13.24 10.53 -2.66
CA PHE A 133 13.86 11.56 -3.47
C PHE A 133 15.06 12.20 -2.76
N PHE A 134 14.91 12.60 -1.49
CA PHE A 134 16.00 13.19 -0.71
C PHE A 134 17.11 12.20 -0.36
N GLN A 135 16.78 10.91 -0.23
CA GLN A 135 17.76 9.83 0.01
C GLN A 135 18.40 9.31 -1.29
N ASN A 136 17.98 9.79 -2.46
CA ASN A 136 18.40 9.32 -3.78
C ASN A 136 18.12 7.82 -4.01
N GLU A 137 17.02 7.30 -3.45
CA GLU A 137 16.54 5.95 -3.70
C GLU A 137 15.73 5.91 -4.99
N GLN A 138 16.43 5.72 -6.12
CA GLN A 138 15.85 5.88 -7.45
C GLN A 138 14.65 4.98 -7.73
N SER A 139 14.73 3.70 -7.36
CA SER A 139 13.64 2.73 -7.57
C SER A 139 12.35 3.16 -6.86
N ASP A 140 12.46 3.52 -5.59
CA ASP A 140 11.30 3.86 -4.75
C ASP A 140 10.71 5.22 -5.13
N ALA A 141 11.56 6.19 -5.51
CA ALA A 141 11.10 7.49 -6.01
C ALA A 141 10.34 7.34 -7.33
N LEU A 142 10.86 6.55 -8.28
CA LEU A 142 10.19 6.27 -9.56
C LEU A 142 8.89 5.52 -9.36
N ALA A 143 8.89 4.46 -8.54
CA ALA A 143 7.68 3.71 -8.24
C ALA A 143 6.61 4.60 -7.58
N SER A 144 7.02 5.44 -6.63
CA SER A 144 6.11 6.36 -5.93
C SER A 144 5.55 7.43 -6.85
N VAL A 145 6.38 8.04 -7.70
CA VAL A 145 5.92 9.07 -8.64
C VAL A 145 4.98 8.49 -9.70
N ALA A 146 5.27 7.27 -10.17
CA ALA A 146 4.40 6.57 -11.11
C ALA A 146 3.02 6.32 -10.49
N PHE A 147 2.98 5.91 -9.22
CA PHE A 147 1.72 5.71 -8.51
C PHE A 147 0.95 7.02 -8.33
N ILE A 148 1.61 8.12 -7.97
CA ILE A 148 0.99 9.45 -7.89
C ILE A 148 0.41 9.84 -9.25
N GLY A 149 1.15 9.65 -10.35
CA GLY A 149 0.66 9.92 -11.70
C GLY A 149 -0.62 9.14 -12.04
N HIS A 150 -0.70 7.87 -11.66
CA HIS A 150 -1.92 7.08 -11.84
C HIS A 150 -3.09 7.57 -10.96
N LEU A 151 -2.83 7.99 -9.71
CA LEU A 151 -3.85 8.55 -8.83
C LEU A 151 -4.45 9.85 -9.39
N ILE A 152 -3.61 10.71 -9.99
CA ILE A 152 -4.05 11.92 -10.70
C ILE A 152 -4.92 11.54 -11.91
N ASN A 153 -4.48 10.58 -12.71
CA ASN A 153 -5.25 10.08 -13.85
C ASN A 153 -6.64 9.55 -13.47
N HIS A 154 -6.80 9.04 -12.24
CA HIS A 154 -8.09 8.54 -11.73
C HIS A 154 -8.90 9.55 -10.90
N CYS A 155 -8.55 10.85 -10.88
CA CYS A 155 -9.20 11.88 -10.04
C CYS A 155 -9.16 11.56 -8.54
N VAL A 156 -8.11 10.90 -8.04
CA VAL A 156 -7.91 10.75 -6.59
C VAL A 156 -7.15 11.95 -6.04
N ALA A 157 -6.22 12.48 -6.83
CA ALA A 157 -5.51 13.71 -6.58
C ALA A 157 -5.78 14.69 -7.72
N ASP A 158 -5.76 15.98 -7.40
CA ASP A 158 -5.92 17.04 -8.38
C ASP A 158 -4.64 17.22 -9.22
N GLU A 159 -4.78 17.73 -10.43
CA GLU A 159 -3.66 17.93 -11.35
C GLU A 159 -2.64 18.96 -10.86
N GLU A 160 -3.03 19.89 -9.99
CA GLU A 160 -2.15 20.84 -9.32
C GLU A 160 -0.96 20.14 -8.64
N LEU A 161 -1.18 18.95 -8.06
CA LEU A 161 -0.11 18.17 -7.43
C LEU A 161 0.99 17.78 -8.43
N ALA A 162 0.66 17.42 -9.66
CA ALA A 162 1.67 17.13 -10.68
C ALA A 162 2.50 18.37 -11.03
N ILE A 163 1.88 19.54 -11.07
CA ILE A 163 2.57 20.80 -11.38
C ILE A 163 3.53 21.17 -10.25
N GLU A 164 3.10 21.01 -8.99
CA GLU A 164 3.96 21.24 -7.82
C GLU A 164 5.16 20.29 -7.81
N LEU A 165 4.93 18.99 -8.08
CA LEU A 165 6.02 18.00 -8.17
C LEU A 165 7.00 18.33 -9.31
N LEU A 166 6.51 18.70 -10.50
CA LEU A 166 7.38 19.11 -11.60
C LEU A 166 8.19 20.35 -11.25
N THR A 167 7.58 21.33 -10.58
CA THR A 167 8.27 22.55 -10.14
C THR A 167 9.41 22.21 -9.18
N LEU A 168 9.17 21.32 -8.21
CA LEU A 168 10.20 20.83 -7.29
C LEU A 168 11.35 20.12 -8.04
N LEU A 169 11.03 19.25 -9.00
CA LEU A 169 12.03 18.48 -9.75
C LEU A 169 12.92 19.34 -10.66
N PHE A 170 12.40 20.49 -11.12
CA PHE A 170 13.12 21.43 -11.99
C PHE A 170 13.82 22.57 -11.24
N GLU A 171 13.62 22.73 -9.93
CA GLU A 171 14.32 23.75 -9.15
C GLU A 171 15.85 23.55 -9.20
N THR A 172 16.31 22.30 -9.07
CA THR A 172 17.71 21.91 -9.26
C THR A 172 17.80 20.66 -10.14
N PRO A 173 17.86 20.80 -11.47
CA PRO A 173 17.77 19.67 -12.38
C PRO A 173 19.03 18.78 -12.28
N SER A 174 18.80 17.49 -12.06
CA SER A 174 19.80 16.41 -12.10
C SER A 174 19.32 15.33 -13.08
N MET A 175 20.20 14.42 -13.49
CA MET A 175 19.79 13.28 -14.34
C MET A 175 18.63 12.49 -13.70
N PHE A 176 18.70 12.31 -12.38
CA PHE A 176 17.69 11.60 -11.60
C PHE A 176 16.35 12.36 -11.51
N SER A 177 16.38 13.66 -11.22
CA SER A 177 15.14 14.45 -11.15
C SER A 177 14.45 14.60 -12.50
N VAL A 178 15.24 14.65 -13.60
CA VAL A 178 14.72 14.65 -14.97
C VAL A 178 14.05 13.32 -15.30
N GLU A 179 14.65 12.19 -14.90
CA GLU A 179 14.06 10.85 -15.10
C GLU A 179 12.71 10.71 -14.37
N ILE A 180 12.62 11.14 -13.11
CA ILE A 180 11.35 11.19 -12.36
C ILE A 180 10.32 12.07 -13.06
N ALA A 181 10.73 13.24 -13.57
CA ALA A 181 9.82 14.14 -14.27
C ALA A 181 9.29 13.52 -15.56
N ILE A 182 10.13 12.79 -16.30
CA ILE A 182 9.72 12.05 -17.50
C ILE A 182 8.70 10.97 -17.13
N GLU A 183 8.98 10.14 -16.12
CA GLU A 183 8.05 9.08 -15.67
C GLU A 183 6.66 9.66 -15.31
N LEU A 184 6.63 10.75 -14.53
CA LEU A 184 5.39 11.42 -14.15
C LEU A 184 4.62 11.92 -15.39
N LEU A 185 5.32 12.57 -16.32
CA LEU A 185 4.71 13.11 -17.53
C LEU A 185 4.24 12.02 -18.49
N GLU A 186 4.95 10.90 -18.64
CA GLU A 186 4.52 9.78 -19.45
C GLU A 186 3.14 9.25 -19.00
N ILE A 187 2.88 9.28 -17.70
CA ILE A 187 1.62 8.81 -17.12
C ILE A 187 0.52 9.87 -17.19
N CYS A 188 0.73 11.08 -16.65
CA CYS A 188 -0.35 12.07 -16.44
C CYS A 188 -0.29 13.32 -17.34
N SER A 189 0.60 13.37 -18.36
CA SER A 189 0.73 14.53 -19.26
C SER A 189 -0.57 14.99 -19.90
N LYS A 190 -1.47 14.06 -20.27
CA LYS A 190 -2.77 14.40 -20.88
C LYS A 190 -3.65 15.23 -19.93
N ARG A 191 -3.68 14.88 -18.65
CA ARG A 191 -4.41 15.60 -17.60
C ARG A 191 -3.81 16.98 -17.36
N VAL A 192 -2.50 17.02 -17.15
CA VAL A 192 -1.74 18.26 -16.94
C VAL A 192 -1.93 19.23 -18.11
N SER A 193 -1.85 18.74 -19.36
CA SER A 193 -2.06 19.56 -20.56
C SER A 193 -3.48 20.14 -20.65
N ALA A 194 -4.50 19.40 -20.20
CA ALA A 194 -5.87 19.90 -20.19
C ALA A 194 -6.03 21.10 -19.25
N VAL A 195 -5.40 21.05 -18.07
CA VAL A 195 -5.40 22.17 -17.12
C VAL A 195 -4.68 23.38 -17.69
N PHE A 196 -3.51 23.21 -18.30
CA PHE A 196 -2.81 24.33 -18.96
C PHE A 196 -3.66 24.98 -20.06
N LYS A 197 -4.35 24.19 -20.90
CA LYS A 197 -5.25 24.73 -21.94
C LYS A 197 -6.41 25.52 -21.33
N MET A 198 -7.02 24.99 -20.28
CA MET A 198 -8.11 25.66 -19.57
C MET A 198 -7.63 27.00 -18.98
N ARG A 199 -6.51 26.99 -18.25
CA ARG A 199 -5.90 28.20 -17.67
C ARG A 199 -5.57 29.25 -18.71
N LEU A 200 -5.04 28.85 -19.87
CA LEU A 200 -4.75 29.80 -20.96
C LEU A 200 -6.04 30.43 -21.53
N ASN A 201 -7.10 29.64 -21.71
CA ASN A 201 -8.40 30.16 -22.17
C ASN A 201 -9.10 31.06 -21.15
N GLU A 202 -8.78 30.94 -19.85
CA GLU A 202 -9.29 31.85 -18.82
C GLU A 202 -8.59 33.23 -18.85
N ILE A 203 -7.34 33.27 -19.33
CA ILE A 203 -6.50 34.47 -19.33
C ILE A 203 -6.62 35.26 -20.63
N PHE A 204 -6.68 34.57 -21.78
CA PHE A 204 -6.70 35.16 -23.13
C PHE A 204 -8.08 35.03 -23.78
#